data_AF-A0A9N9CU96-F1
#
_entry.id   AF-A0A9N9CU96-F1
#
_cell.length_a   1.000
_cell.length_b   1.000
_cell.length_c   1.000
_cell.angle_alpha   90.00
_cell.angle_beta   90.00
_cell.angle_gamma   90.00
#
_symmetry.space_group_name_H-M   'P 1'
#
loop_
_entity.id
_entity.type
_entity.pdbx_description
1 polymer ?
#
loop_
_entity_poly.entity_id
_entity_poly.type
_entity_poly.pdbx_seq_one_letter_code
_entity_poly.pdbx_strand_id
1 'polypeptide(L)'
;MSAINSFTYAPTLQPTQLYSMRVQFASDYVCERVFTKLDAKHREELQSFVCHTSSEGLYGPLRGHLFEMIAHQMLAQGGSFNIRCLSRNNVSQSVLDMNQMASMKFDVVSDIENGKCCRPKRKNFNSVDAIVAPDKLFQITTSRHQPIKMNGLNKTSTGK
;
A
#
# COMPACT_ATOMS: atom_id res chain seq x y z
N MET A 1 -2.12 60.63 40.26
CA MET A 1 -2.76 60.75 38.94
C MET A 1 -2.97 59.35 38.39
N SER A 2 -4.21 59.05 38.00
CA SER A 2 -4.66 57.81 37.35
C SER A 2 -4.03 57.69 35.93
N ALA A 3 -3.88 56.51 35.33
CA ALA A 3 -4.97 55.75 34.72
C ALA A 3 -4.69 54.23 34.60
N ILE A 4 -5.76 53.47 34.76
CA ILE A 4 -5.90 52.06 34.35
C ILE A 4 -6.43 52.07 32.92
N ASN A 5 -5.89 51.21 32.05
CA ASN A 5 -6.63 50.74 30.88
C ASN A 5 -6.75 49.21 30.94
N SER A 6 -8.00 48.79 30.77
CA SER A 6 -8.62 47.50 31.00
C SER A 6 -8.32 46.43 29.94
N PHE A 7 -8.37 45.17 30.38
CA PHE A 7 -8.82 43.92 29.71
C PHE A 7 -8.85 43.89 28.17
N THR A 8 -8.26 42.89 27.52
CA THR A 8 -8.79 41.52 27.53
C THR A 8 -7.70 40.46 27.32
N TYR A 9 -7.77 39.42 28.16
CA TYR A 9 -7.10 38.15 27.97
C TYR A 9 -7.53 37.56 26.62
N ALA A 10 -6.66 37.57 25.61
CA ALA A 10 -6.88 36.77 24.42
C ALA A 10 -6.71 35.31 24.84
N PRO A 11 -7.71 34.42 24.68
CA PRO A 11 -7.46 33.01 24.83
C PRO A 11 -6.44 32.63 23.76
N THR A 12 -5.27 32.20 24.19
CA THR A 12 -4.32 31.47 23.34
C THR A 12 -5.11 30.35 22.67
N LEU A 13 -5.33 30.45 21.36
CA LEU A 13 -5.87 29.36 20.56
C LEU A 13 -4.96 28.16 20.76
N GLN A 14 -5.44 27.21 21.56
CA GLN A 14 -4.89 25.87 21.67
C GLN A 14 -4.82 25.27 20.26
N PRO A 15 -3.81 24.44 19.94
CA PRO A 15 -3.68 23.86 18.61
C PRO A 15 -4.99 23.20 18.21
N THR A 16 -5.54 23.60 17.07
CA THR A 16 -6.72 22.99 16.49
C THR A 16 -6.55 21.47 16.53
N GLN A 17 -7.44 20.77 17.24
CA GLN A 17 -7.60 19.33 17.05
C GLN A 17 -7.97 19.11 15.58
N LEU A 18 -6.97 18.84 14.75
CA LEU A 18 -7.16 18.50 13.35
C LEU A 18 -7.82 17.12 13.31
N TYR A 19 -9.15 17.10 13.24
CA TYR A 19 -9.90 15.89 12.95
C TYR A 19 -9.44 15.35 11.59
N SER A 20 -8.67 14.25 11.61
CA SER A 20 -8.27 13.54 10.39
C SER A 20 -9.42 12.64 9.95
N MET A 21 -10.29 13.16 9.07
CA MET A 21 -11.31 12.36 8.42
C MET A 21 -10.66 11.49 7.33
N ARG A 22 -11.11 10.23 7.23
CA ARG A 22 -10.62 9.28 6.22
C ARG A 22 -11.78 8.47 5.67
N VAL A 23 -11.73 8.20 4.37
CA VAL A 23 -12.65 7.30 3.67
C VAL A 23 -11.93 5.96 3.48
N GLN A 24 -12.62 4.88 3.85
CA GLN A 24 -12.12 3.51 3.72
C GLN A 24 -13.25 2.56 3.32
N PHE A 25 -12.88 1.45 2.69
CA PHE A 25 -13.83 0.36 2.44
C PHE A 25 -14.28 -0.27 3.76
N ALA A 26 -15.53 -0.77 3.78
CA ALA A 26 -16.08 -1.45 4.96
C ALA A 26 -15.38 -2.79 5.25
N SER A 27 -14.82 -3.44 4.23
CA SER A 27 -14.02 -4.67 4.35
C SER A 27 -13.20 -4.92 3.09
N ASP A 28 -12.22 -5.83 3.17
CA ASP A 28 -11.45 -6.32 2.02
C ASP A 28 -12.37 -6.93 0.96
N TYR A 29 -13.43 -7.66 1.39
CA TYR A 29 -14.43 -8.21 0.47
C TYR A 29 -15.12 -7.10 -0.34
N VAL A 30 -15.55 -6.02 0.32
CA VAL A 30 -16.19 -4.88 -0.37
C VAL A 30 -15.21 -4.20 -1.31
N CYS A 31 -13.96 -3.99 -0.87
CA CYS A 31 -12.90 -3.46 -1.73
C CYS A 31 -12.75 -4.29 -3.01
N GLU A 32 -12.64 -5.61 -2.89
CA GLU A 32 -12.47 -6.49 -4.04
C GLU A 32 -13.66 -6.45 -5.00
N ARG A 33 -14.89 -6.48 -4.46
CA ARG A 33 -16.11 -6.40 -5.28
C ARG A 33 -16.22 -5.07 -6.02
N VAL A 34 -15.87 -3.96 -5.37
CA VAL A 34 -15.86 -2.63 -5.99
C VAL A 34 -14.78 -2.58 -7.07
N PHE A 35 -13.57 -3.01 -6.75
CA PHE A 35 -12.46 -3.05 -7.69
C PHE A 35 -12.79 -3.86 -8.93
N THR A 36 -13.29 -5.10 -8.81
CA THR A 36 -13.64 -5.95 -9.96
C THR A 36 -14.66 -5.27 -10.88
N LYS A 37 -15.63 -4.56 -10.31
CA LYS A 37 -16.63 -3.83 -11.11
C LYS A 37 -16.03 -2.61 -11.81
N LEU A 38 -15.19 -1.86 -11.13
CA LEU A 38 -14.53 -0.67 -11.68
C LEU A 38 -13.50 -1.05 -12.73
N ASP A 39 -12.65 -2.04 -12.48
CA ASP A 39 -11.64 -2.50 -13.45
C ASP A 39 -12.27 -3.03 -14.75
N ALA A 40 -13.46 -3.65 -14.66
CA ALA A 40 -14.16 -4.16 -15.83
C ALA A 40 -14.86 -3.08 -16.67
N LYS A 41 -15.25 -1.93 -16.09
CA LYS A 41 -16.12 -0.94 -16.75
C LYS A 41 -15.59 0.49 -16.78
N HIS A 42 -14.69 0.83 -15.85
CA HIS A 42 -14.21 2.17 -15.53
C HIS A 42 -12.70 2.14 -15.18
N ARG A 43 -11.93 1.38 -15.96
CA ARG A 43 -10.51 1.12 -15.67
C ARG A 43 -9.67 2.40 -15.70
N GLU A 44 -9.95 3.29 -16.65
CA GLU A 44 -9.23 4.55 -16.80
C GLU A 44 -9.54 5.51 -15.64
N GLU A 45 -10.79 5.61 -15.22
CA GLU A 45 -11.19 6.43 -14.08
C GLU A 45 -10.62 5.88 -12.78
N LEU A 46 -10.58 4.55 -12.64
CA LEU A 46 -9.94 3.89 -11.49
C LEU A 46 -8.44 4.23 -11.41
N GLN A 47 -7.71 4.13 -12.53
CA GLN A 47 -6.29 4.49 -12.58
C GLN A 47 -6.08 5.99 -12.33
N SER A 48 -6.91 6.83 -12.95
CA SER A 48 -6.87 8.29 -12.77
C SER A 48 -7.11 8.67 -11.31
N PHE A 49 -8.09 8.06 -10.64
CA PHE A 49 -8.34 8.26 -9.22
C PHE A 49 -7.10 7.93 -8.38
N VAL A 50 -6.47 6.78 -8.64
CA VAL A 50 -5.29 6.35 -7.88
C VAL A 50 -4.09 7.29 -8.10
N CYS A 51 -3.88 7.78 -9.33
CA CYS A 51 -2.78 8.67 -9.68
C CYS A 51 -2.98 10.11 -9.16
N HIS A 52 -4.18 10.65 -9.29
CA HIS A 52 -4.43 12.09 -9.07
C HIS A 52 -4.83 12.44 -7.64
N THR A 53 -5.31 11.49 -6.83
CA THR A 53 -5.70 11.78 -5.42
C THR A 53 -4.55 11.67 -4.43
N SER A 54 -3.29 11.66 -4.89
CA SER A 54 -2.12 11.40 -4.05
C SER A 54 -1.91 12.43 -2.93
N SER A 55 -2.25 13.70 -3.19
CA SER A 55 -2.20 14.82 -2.25
C SER A 55 -3.37 14.85 -1.25
N GLU A 56 -4.42 14.08 -1.50
CA GLU A 56 -5.64 14.10 -0.70
C GLU A 56 -5.58 13.06 0.42
N GLY A 57 -5.34 13.53 1.64
CA GLY A 57 -5.27 12.66 2.83
C GLY A 57 -6.56 11.91 3.13
N LEU A 58 -7.71 12.47 2.74
CA LEU A 58 -9.05 11.89 2.94
C LEU A 58 -9.17 10.50 2.30
N TYR A 59 -8.62 10.32 1.11
CA TYR A 59 -8.72 9.08 0.32
C TYR A 59 -7.51 8.16 0.48
N GLY A 60 -6.55 8.49 1.35
CA GLY A 60 -5.33 7.71 1.54
C GLY A 60 -5.55 6.21 1.70
N PRO A 61 -6.45 5.76 2.61
CA PRO A 61 -6.75 4.34 2.77
C PRO A 61 -7.39 3.71 1.52
N LEU A 62 -8.37 4.38 0.91
CA LEU A 62 -9.05 3.89 -0.30
C LEU A 62 -8.06 3.69 -1.46
N ARG A 63 -7.26 4.73 -1.72
CA ARG A 63 -6.22 4.74 -2.75
C ARG A 63 -5.18 3.64 -2.50
N GLY A 64 -4.76 3.45 -1.24
CA GLY A 64 -3.80 2.40 -0.88
C GLY A 64 -4.29 1.01 -1.28
N HIS A 65 -5.52 0.65 -0.94
CA HIS A 65 -6.08 -0.66 -1.28
C HIS A 65 -6.25 -0.83 -2.80
N LEU A 66 -6.77 0.18 -3.50
CA LEU A 66 -6.93 0.12 -4.95
C LEU A 66 -5.58 0.00 -5.67
N PHE A 67 -4.57 0.76 -5.24
CA PHE A 67 -3.22 0.67 -5.78
C PHE A 67 -2.61 -0.73 -5.58
N GLU A 68 -2.77 -1.32 -4.39
CA GLU A 68 -2.32 -2.68 -4.10
C GLU A 68 -2.98 -3.71 -5.04
N MET A 69 -4.28 -3.57 -5.30
CA MET A 69 -4.99 -4.43 -6.24
C MET A 69 -4.52 -4.28 -7.69
N ILE A 70 -4.29 -3.05 -8.16
CA ILE A 70 -3.72 -2.78 -9.49
C ILE A 70 -2.32 -3.41 -9.59
N ALA A 71 -1.47 -3.20 -8.58
CA ALA A 71 -0.12 -3.74 -8.55
C ALA A 71 -0.11 -5.28 -8.63
N HIS A 72 -1.00 -5.96 -7.91
CA HIS A 72 -1.15 -7.42 -8.03
C HIS A 72 -1.56 -7.87 -9.43
N GLN A 73 -2.52 -7.18 -10.07
CA GLN A 73 -2.89 -7.51 -11.44
C GLN A 73 -1.73 -7.32 -12.41
N MET A 74 -0.99 -6.22 -12.30
CA MET A 74 0.14 -5.94 -13.16
C MET A 74 1.25 -6.98 -12.96
N LEU A 75 1.60 -7.31 -11.72
CA LEU A 75 2.59 -8.35 -11.42
C LEU A 75 2.20 -9.70 -12.03
N ALA A 76 0.92 -10.07 -11.98
CA ALA A 76 0.44 -11.32 -12.58
C ALA A 76 0.39 -11.28 -14.11
N GLN A 77 0.10 -10.12 -14.72
CA GLN A 77 0.14 -9.95 -16.17
C GLN A 77 1.57 -10.01 -16.74
N GLY A 78 2.58 -9.75 -15.89
CA GLY A 78 3.97 -9.68 -16.32
C GLY A 78 4.29 -8.36 -17.02
N GLY A 79 5.48 -8.28 -17.60
CA GLY A 79 6.05 -7.08 -18.21
C GLY A 79 7.32 -6.61 -17.49
N SER A 80 7.77 -5.40 -17.84
CA SER A 80 8.99 -4.78 -17.32
C SER A 80 8.65 -3.76 -16.24
N PHE A 81 9.25 -3.91 -15.05
CA PHE A 81 8.99 -3.05 -13.90
C PHE A 81 10.25 -2.35 -13.42
N ASN A 82 10.16 -1.03 -13.21
CA ASN A 82 11.19 -0.32 -12.47
C ASN A 82 11.07 -0.67 -10.99
N ILE A 83 12.02 -1.45 -10.49
CA ILE A 83 12.06 -1.86 -9.08
C ILE A 83 13.18 -1.15 -8.34
N ARG A 84 12.93 -0.92 -7.06
CA ARG A 84 13.91 -0.43 -6.10
C ARG A 84 14.29 -1.57 -5.17
N CYS A 85 15.55 -1.99 -5.21
CA CYS A 85 16.02 -2.99 -4.26
C CYS A 85 16.05 -2.40 -2.84
N LEU A 86 15.53 -3.16 -1.88
CA LEU A 86 15.49 -2.78 -0.46
C LEU A 86 16.65 -3.40 0.35
N SER A 87 17.54 -4.19 -0.28
CA SER A 87 18.67 -4.81 0.40
C SER A 87 19.85 -3.85 0.56
N ARG A 88 20.29 -3.64 1.81
CA ARG A 88 21.56 -3.04 2.26
C ARG A 88 22.04 -1.78 1.52
N ASN A 89 21.71 -0.61 2.10
CA ASN A 89 22.32 0.72 1.92
C ASN A 89 22.46 1.32 0.51
N ASN A 90 22.24 0.57 -0.56
CA ASN A 90 22.28 1.06 -1.93
C ASN A 90 20.92 0.88 -2.58
N VAL A 91 20.25 2.01 -2.78
CA VAL A 91 19.03 2.11 -3.58
C VAL A 91 19.44 2.00 -5.04
N SER A 92 19.65 0.79 -5.54
CA SER A 92 19.76 0.57 -6.98
C SER A 92 18.36 0.49 -7.57
N GLN A 93 18.11 1.31 -8.58
CA GLN A 93 17.00 1.11 -9.50
C GLN A 93 17.43 0.09 -10.54
N SER A 94 16.57 -0.88 -10.81
CA SER A 94 16.78 -1.88 -11.85
C SER A 94 15.46 -2.19 -12.53
N VAL A 95 15.53 -2.72 -13.75
CA VAL A 95 14.37 -3.24 -14.46
C VAL A 95 14.23 -4.72 -14.15
N LEU A 96 13.04 -5.12 -13.71
CA LEU A 96 12.66 -6.52 -13.52
C LEU A 96 11.67 -6.92 -14.60
N ASP A 97 12.07 -7.86 -15.44
CA ASP A 97 11.18 -8.49 -16.40
C ASP A 97 10.49 -9.71 -15.78
N MET A 98 9.18 -9.78 -15.97
CA MET A 98 8.35 -10.87 -15.48
C MET A 98 7.48 -11.45 -16.59
N ASN A 99 7.36 -12.77 -16.60
CA ASN A 99 6.40 -13.46 -17.45
C ASN A 99 5.00 -13.38 -16.83
N GLN A 100 3.98 -13.50 -17.67
CA GLN A 100 2.61 -13.67 -17.20
C GLN A 100 2.48 -14.95 -16.34
N MET A 101 1.74 -14.86 -15.24
CA MET A 101 1.53 -15.95 -14.29
C MET A 101 0.14 -15.91 -13.65
N ALA A 102 -0.31 -17.05 -13.13
CA ALA A 102 -1.55 -17.11 -12.38
C ALA A 102 -1.42 -16.35 -11.05
N SER A 103 -2.51 -15.70 -10.63
CA SER A 103 -2.63 -15.11 -9.29
C SER A 103 -3.21 -16.12 -8.30
N MET A 104 -2.72 -16.12 -7.06
CA MET A 104 -3.33 -16.88 -5.97
C MET A 104 -3.37 -16.09 -4.67
N LYS A 105 -4.28 -16.50 -3.77
CA LYS A 105 -4.31 -16.03 -2.39
C LYS A 105 -3.85 -17.14 -1.45
N PHE A 106 -3.10 -16.82 -0.41
CA PHE A 106 -2.64 -17.79 0.59
C PHE A 106 -2.95 -17.32 2.02
N ASP A 107 -3.17 -18.27 2.94
CA ASP A 107 -3.29 -17.98 4.38
C ASP A 107 -1.98 -18.30 5.11
N VAL A 108 -1.31 -19.39 4.72
CA VAL A 108 -0.02 -19.81 5.27
C VAL A 108 1.03 -20.00 4.15
N VAL A 109 2.31 -19.88 4.49
CA VAL A 109 3.42 -19.94 3.53
C VAL A 109 3.48 -21.29 2.80
N SER A 110 3.05 -22.38 3.45
CA SER A 110 2.98 -23.71 2.85
C SER A 110 1.96 -23.84 1.72
N ASP A 111 1.00 -22.90 1.60
CA ASP A 111 0.02 -22.90 0.50
C ASP A 111 0.61 -22.34 -0.80
N ILE A 112 1.80 -21.72 -0.77
CA ILE A 112 2.39 -21.01 -1.90
C ILE A 112 2.84 -22.02 -2.98
N GLU A 113 2.35 -21.81 -4.20
CA GLU A 113 2.74 -22.60 -5.36
C GLU A 113 3.76 -21.86 -6.22
N ASN A 114 4.80 -22.58 -6.67
CA ASN A 114 5.84 -22.03 -7.55
C ASN A 114 5.24 -21.54 -8.87
N GLY A 115 5.78 -20.44 -9.39
CA GLY A 115 5.32 -19.86 -10.65
C GLY A 115 3.99 -19.10 -10.56
N LYS A 116 3.54 -18.73 -9.35
CA LYS A 116 2.36 -17.87 -9.14
C LYS A 116 2.71 -16.55 -8.46
N CYS A 117 1.91 -15.53 -8.77
CA CYS A 117 1.87 -14.27 -8.03
C CYS A 117 0.90 -14.43 -6.86
N CYS A 118 1.44 -14.44 -5.65
CA CYS A 118 0.74 -14.78 -4.43
C CYS A 118 0.50 -13.52 -3.61
N ARG A 119 -0.74 -13.34 -3.13
CA ARG A 119 -1.10 -12.30 -2.17
C ARG A 119 -1.64 -12.90 -0.87
N PRO A 120 -1.22 -12.43 0.30
CA PRO A 120 -1.72 -12.96 1.55
C PRO A 120 -3.20 -12.59 1.73
N LYS A 121 -4.02 -13.50 2.28
CA LYS A 121 -5.42 -13.19 2.63
C LYS A 121 -5.53 -12.29 3.87
N ARG A 122 -4.49 -12.27 4.70
CA ARG A 122 -4.43 -11.52 5.95
C ARG A 122 -3.13 -10.73 5.99
N LYS A 123 -3.15 -9.51 6.53
CA LYS A 123 -1.98 -8.63 6.68
C LYS A 123 -0.99 -9.09 7.77
N ASN A 124 -0.90 -10.39 8.03
CA ASN A 124 -0.02 -10.97 9.05
C ASN A 124 1.46 -10.90 8.65
N PHE A 125 1.75 -10.70 7.36
CA PHE A 125 3.07 -10.47 6.82
C PHE A 125 3.31 -8.95 6.72
N ASN A 126 3.61 -8.31 7.86
CA ASN A 126 3.71 -6.84 7.98
C ASN A 126 4.67 -6.13 7.00
N SER A 127 5.49 -6.89 6.28
CA SER A 127 6.56 -6.41 5.40
C SER A 127 6.46 -6.94 3.97
N VAL A 128 5.50 -7.81 3.67
CA VAL A 128 5.38 -8.47 2.36
C VAL A 128 3.93 -8.36 1.90
N ASP A 129 3.73 -7.63 0.82
CA ASP A 129 2.41 -7.43 0.20
C ASP A 129 2.21 -8.42 -0.95
N ALA A 130 3.28 -8.80 -1.66
CA ALA A 130 3.23 -9.82 -2.71
C ALA A 130 4.44 -10.77 -2.69
N ILE A 131 4.22 -12.02 -3.13
CA ILE A 131 5.25 -13.03 -3.33
C ILE A 131 5.14 -13.54 -4.76
N VAL A 132 6.21 -13.43 -5.55
CA VAL A 132 6.35 -14.17 -6.80
C VAL A 132 7.23 -15.37 -6.50
N ALA A 133 6.59 -16.51 -6.37
CA ALA A 133 7.23 -17.73 -5.88
C ALA A 133 8.20 -18.30 -6.92
N PRO A 134 9.39 -18.76 -6.51
CA PRO A 134 9.77 -19.02 -5.12
C PRO A 134 10.52 -17.89 -4.40
N ASP A 135 11.03 -16.88 -5.10
CA ASP A 135 12.21 -16.13 -4.63
C ASP A 135 12.04 -14.60 -4.55
N LYS A 136 10.91 -14.04 -4.98
CA LYS A 136 10.71 -12.58 -5.04
C LYS A 136 9.64 -12.12 -4.07
N LEU A 137 10.01 -11.21 -3.19
CA LEU A 137 9.13 -10.57 -2.21
C LEU A 137 8.99 -9.08 -2.55
N PHE A 138 7.76 -8.59 -2.57
CA PHE A 138 7.48 -7.19 -2.86
C PHE A 138 6.76 -6.53 -1.68
N GLN A 139 7.19 -5.30 -1.41
CA GLN A 139 6.42 -4.35 -0.63
C GLN A 139 5.76 -3.38 -1.61
N ILE A 140 4.44 -3.22 -1.52
CA ILE A 140 3.65 -2.34 -2.39
C ILE A 140 3.25 -1.12 -1.55
N THR A 141 3.65 0.07 -1.99
CA THR A 141 3.35 1.29 -1.25
C THR A 141 3.14 2.49 -2.16
N THR A 142 2.19 3.35 -1.79
CA THR A 142 2.01 4.67 -2.41
C THR A 142 2.89 5.74 -1.76
N SER A 143 3.58 5.41 -0.66
CA SER A 143 4.47 6.36 0.02
C SER A 143 5.88 6.34 -0.57
N ARG A 144 6.38 7.53 -0.92
CA ARG A 144 7.74 7.71 -1.45
C ARG A 144 8.84 7.58 -0.37
N HIS A 145 8.49 7.72 0.91
CA HIS A 145 9.46 7.97 1.98
C HIS A 145 9.35 7.05 3.20
N GLN A 146 8.53 6.00 3.21
CA GLN A 146 8.46 5.15 4.41
C GLN A 146 9.74 4.32 4.60
N PRO A 147 10.27 4.23 5.84
CA PRO A 147 11.32 3.30 6.17
C PRO A 147 10.83 1.86 5.98
N ILE A 148 11.71 1.01 5.45
CA ILE A 148 11.46 -0.40 5.15
C ILE A 148 11.06 -1.10 6.45
N LYS A 149 9.88 -1.76 6.48
CA LYS A 149 9.43 -2.54 7.63
C LYS A 149 10.15 -3.89 7.67
N MET A 150 11.48 -3.91 7.77
CA MET A 150 12.29 -5.14 7.65
C MET A 150 12.02 -6.16 8.78
N ASN A 151 11.44 -5.73 9.90
CA ASN A 151 11.20 -6.56 11.10
C ASN A 151 10.23 -7.75 10.88
N GLY A 152 9.53 -7.82 9.74
CA GLY A 152 8.63 -8.94 9.40
C GLY A 152 9.30 -10.14 8.73
N LEU A 153 10.49 -9.97 8.14
CA LEU A 153 11.18 -11.00 7.34
C LEU A 153 11.83 -12.11 8.19
N ASN A 154 12.01 -11.89 9.48
CA ASN A 154 12.64 -12.85 10.39
C ASN A 154 11.76 -14.08 10.68
N LYS A 155 10.49 -14.07 10.22
CA LYS A 155 9.53 -15.17 10.40
C LYS A 155 9.49 -16.15 9.23
N THR A 156 10.19 -15.87 8.12
CA THR A 156 10.19 -16.73 6.92
C THR A 156 11.48 -17.54 6.74
N SER A 157 12.47 -17.39 7.64
CA SER A 157 13.78 -18.06 7.54
C SER A 157 13.98 -19.25 8.50
N THR A 158 12.93 -19.76 9.14
CA THR A 158 13.00 -20.97 9.98
C THR A 158 12.25 -22.13 9.33
N GLY A 159 12.85 -22.67 8.29
CA GLY A 159 12.53 -23.97 7.70
C GLY A 159 13.84 -24.62 7.27
N LYS A 160 14.55 -25.17 8.25
CA LYS A 160 15.61 -26.15 8.03
C LYS A 160 14.98 -27.54 8.01
#